data_AF-A0A497BI89-F1
#
_entry.id   AF-A0A497BI89-F1
#
_cell.length_a   1.000
_cell.length_b   1.000
_cell.length_c   1.000
_cell.angle_alpha   90.00
_cell.angle_beta   90.00
_cell.angle_gamma   90.00
#
_symmetry.space_group_name_H-M   'P 1'
#
loop_
_entity.id
_entity.type
_entity.pdbx_description
1 polymer ?
#
loop_
_entity_poly.entity_id
_entity_poly.type
_entity_poly.pdbx_seq_one_letter_code
_entity_poly.pdbx_strand_id
1 'polypeptide(L)'
;MIVERPNPSQVVLQAVTKNLDGTPKTSLTLAAARVYHVNAAGADVEDLGSTSLAQVGTSSTWRYRWTPAALPVGHYFVEYALVDSDGVSFVDVEDMVVQDFALQADVALIKAVESGKWEISNNQMVFYDTSGAEILRFNLFDINGDPTNGINMYKREPV
;
A
#
# COMPACT_ATOMS: atom_id res chain seq x y z
N MET A 1 0.17 10.30 5.58
CA MET A 1 0.73 10.62 4.26
C MET A 1 0.04 9.72 3.25
N ILE A 2 -0.86 10.26 2.42
CA ILE A 2 -1.50 9.49 1.34
C ILE A 2 -0.56 9.61 0.14
N VAL A 3 0.04 8.50 -0.27
CA VAL A 3 0.95 8.44 -1.41
C VAL A 3 0.11 8.31 -2.68
N GLU A 4 -0.05 9.42 -3.40
CA GLU A 4 -0.63 9.43 -4.76
C GLU A 4 0.30 8.70 -5.74
N ARG A 5 -0.28 7.76 -6.51
CA ARG A 5 0.40 6.74 -7.35
C ARG A 5 1.44 7.32 -8.33
N PRO A 6 2.75 7.19 -8.06
CA PRO A 6 3.80 7.47 -9.01
C PRO A 6 4.35 6.13 -9.52
N ASN A 7 3.78 5.58 -10.60
CA ASN A 7 4.19 4.31 -11.20
C ASN A 7 4.36 3.14 -10.18
N PRO A 8 3.38 2.24 -10.00
CA PRO A 8 3.33 1.27 -8.88
C PRO A 8 4.54 0.33 -8.77
N SER A 9 5.46 0.35 -9.74
CA SER A 9 6.67 -0.46 -9.79
C SER A 9 7.93 0.28 -9.32
N GLN A 10 7.87 1.52 -8.85
CA GLN A 10 9.06 2.26 -8.39
C GLN A 10 8.91 2.80 -6.96
N VAL A 11 9.88 2.44 -6.12
CA VAL A 11 10.04 2.95 -4.75
C VAL A 11 11.18 3.97 -4.75
N VAL A 12 10.95 5.13 -4.15
CA VAL A 12 11.98 6.16 -3.98
C VAL A 12 12.52 6.06 -2.56
N LEU A 13 13.74 5.58 -2.43
CA LEU A 13 14.47 5.57 -1.15
C LEU A 13 15.18 6.92 -1.02
N GLN A 14 14.97 7.60 0.11
CA GLN A 14 15.47 8.97 0.27
C GLN A 14 15.86 9.27 1.71
N ALA A 15 17.08 9.77 1.89
CA ALA A 15 17.54 10.32 3.15
C ALA A 15 17.73 11.84 3.02
N VAL A 16 17.35 12.60 4.06
CA VAL A 16 17.62 14.03 4.18
C VAL A 16 18.54 14.25 5.39
N THR A 17 19.73 14.77 5.13
CA THR A 17 20.78 14.88 6.15
C THR A 17 20.92 16.30 6.67
N LYS A 18 21.19 16.42 7.98
CA LYS A 18 21.45 17.68 8.67
C LYS A 18 22.61 17.50 9.64
N ASN A 19 23.35 18.57 9.88
CA ASN A 19 24.29 18.66 10.99
C ASN A 19 23.54 18.76 12.32
N LEU A 20 24.24 18.62 13.44
CA LEU A 20 23.66 18.74 14.78
C LEU A 20 23.02 20.11 15.05
N ASP A 21 23.50 21.16 14.38
CA ASP A 21 22.95 22.51 14.43
C ASP A 21 21.71 22.70 13.52
N GLY A 22 21.28 21.65 12.81
CA GLY A 22 20.14 21.67 11.89
C GLY A 22 20.46 22.18 10.49
N THR A 23 21.69 22.63 10.21
CA THR A 23 22.10 23.05 8.86
C THR A 23 22.17 21.87 7.89
N PRO A 24 21.95 22.06 6.58
CA PRO A 24 22.04 20.98 5.59
C PRO A 24 23.43 20.32 5.60
N LYS A 25 23.47 18.99 5.70
CA LYS A 25 24.72 18.23 5.60
C LYS A 25 24.85 17.66 4.19
N THR A 26 25.79 18.19 3.41
CA THR A 26 25.96 17.84 1.99
C THR A 26 27.19 16.98 1.69
N SER A 27 28.13 16.89 2.63
CA SER A 27 29.38 16.14 2.48
C SER A 27 29.28 14.80 3.20
N LEU A 28 28.88 13.75 2.48
CA LEU A 28 28.94 12.36 2.97
C LEU A 28 29.97 11.58 2.16
N THR A 29 30.68 10.69 2.83
CA THR A 29 31.57 9.70 2.18
C THR A 29 30.78 8.45 1.77
N LEU A 30 29.70 8.14 2.50
CA LEU A 30 28.76 7.09 2.15
C LEU A 30 27.33 7.57 2.39
N ALA A 31 26.47 7.29 1.43
CA ALA A 31 25.03 7.22 1.64
C ALA A 31 24.55 5.96 0.92
N ALA A 32 23.97 5.03 1.66
CA ALA A 32 23.45 3.78 1.12
C ALA A 32 22.12 3.41 1.76
N ALA A 33 21.33 2.64 1.04
CA ALA A 33 20.12 2.01 1.57
C ALA A 33 20.09 0.53 1.23
N ARG A 34 19.54 -0.29 2.13
CA ARG A 34 19.15 -1.67 1.85
C ARG A 34 17.69 -1.87 2.23
N VAL A 35 17.04 -2.85 1.59
CA VAL A 35 15.67 -3.25 1.91
C VAL A 35 15.65 -4.72 2.23
N TYR A 36 14.95 -5.09 3.29
CA TYR A 36 14.80 -6.47 3.72
C TYR A 36 13.45 -6.71 4.38
N HIS A 37 13.06 -7.98 4.50
CA HIS A 37 11.96 -8.42 5.34
C HIS A 37 12.41 -9.53 6.29
N VAL A 38 11.62 -9.78 7.32
CA VAL A 38 11.85 -10.89 8.25
C VAL A 38 10.98 -12.07 7.84
N ASN A 39 11.60 -13.21 7.52
CA ASN A 39 10.87 -14.41 7.14
C ASN A 39 10.23 -15.13 8.34
N ALA A 40 9.47 -16.20 8.08
CA ALA A 40 8.80 -16.97 9.12
C ALA A 40 9.75 -17.62 10.16
N ALA A 41 11.04 -17.77 9.83
CA ALA A 41 12.06 -18.25 10.75
C ALA A 41 12.71 -17.13 11.58
N GLY A 42 12.24 -15.88 11.42
CA GLY A 42 12.80 -14.71 12.11
C GLY A 42 14.12 -14.21 11.52
N ALA A 43 14.49 -14.64 10.30
CA ALA A 43 15.72 -14.22 9.64
C ALA A 43 15.46 -13.12 8.61
N ASP A 44 16.39 -12.18 8.53
CA ASP A 44 16.39 -11.15 7.49
C ASP A 44 16.61 -11.78 6.11
N VAL A 45 15.75 -11.40 5.17
CA VAL A 45 15.85 -11.75 3.75
C VAL A 45 16.02 -10.44 2.99
N GLU A 46 17.13 -10.34 2.27
CA GLU A 46 17.48 -9.13 1.53
C GLU A 46 16.69 -9.05 0.22
N ASP A 47 15.96 -7.95 0.04
CA ASP A 47 15.19 -7.63 -1.17
C ASP A 47 15.91 -6.59 -2.05
N LEU A 48 16.72 -5.73 -1.41
CA LEU A 48 17.67 -4.84 -2.05
C LEU A 48 18.93 -4.80 -1.18
N GLY A 49 20.05 -5.30 -1.71
CA GLY A 49 21.34 -5.17 -1.04
C GLY A 49 21.80 -3.73 -0.89
N SER A 50 22.77 -3.51 0.00
CA SER A 50 23.31 -2.17 0.28
C SER A 50 23.70 -1.45 -1.01
N THR A 51 22.91 -0.43 -1.35
CA THR A 51 22.98 0.27 -2.63
C THR A 51 23.21 1.75 -2.39
N SER A 52 24.19 2.32 -3.10
CA SER A 52 24.54 3.73 -2.97
C SER A 52 23.40 4.66 -3.40
N LEU A 53 23.11 5.65 -2.55
CA LEU A 53 22.24 6.77 -2.87
C LEU A 53 23.02 7.85 -3.61
N ALA A 54 22.40 8.51 -4.58
CA ALA A 54 22.99 9.65 -5.28
C ALA A 54 22.54 10.96 -4.64
N GLN A 55 23.45 11.91 -4.46
CA GLN A 55 23.10 13.25 -4.03
C GLN A 55 22.22 13.94 -5.07
N VAL A 56 21.13 14.56 -4.63
CA VAL A 56 20.23 15.31 -5.51
C VAL A 56 20.76 16.73 -5.69
N GLY A 57 21.47 16.97 -6.80
CA GLY A 57 22.12 18.24 -7.06
C GLY A 57 23.16 18.56 -5.98
N THR A 58 23.12 19.77 -5.42
CA THR A 58 23.98 20.20 -4.30
C THR A 58 23.23 20.24 -2.95
N SER A 59 22.13 19.49 -2.84
CA SER A 59 21.28 19.47 -1.64
C SER A 59 21.77 18.48 -0.59
N SER A 60 21.20 18.52 0.62
CA SER A 60 21.39 17.48 1.63
C SER A 60 20.43 16.29 1.46
N THR A 61 19.90 16.10 0.26
CA THR A 61 19.01 14.99 -0.07
C THR A 61 19.76 13.95 -0.90
N TRP A 62 19.64 12.70 -0.50
CA TRP A 62 20.25 11.54 -1.14
C TRP A 62 19.16 10.59 -1.57
N ARG A 63 19.20 10.12 -2.82
CA ARG A 63 18.09 9.37 -3.42
C ARG A 63 18.56 8.19 -4.24
N TYR A 64 17.80 7.10 -4.15
CA TYR A 64 17.86 5.99 -5.09
C TYR A 64 16.44 5.66 -5.55
N ARG A 65 16.30 5.33 -6.84
CA ARG A 65 15.03 4.90 -7.43
C ARG A 65 15.12 3.40 -7.64
N TRP A 66 14.43 2.66 -6.79
CA TRP A 66 14.39 1.21 -6.84
C TRP A 66 13.17 0.74 -7.62
N THR A 67 13.39 -0.18 -8.55
CA THR A 67 12.32 -0.88 -9.26
C THR A 67 12.38 -2.36 -8.88
N PRO A 68 11.64 -2.79 -7.84
CA PRO A 68 11.60 -4.20 -7.46
C PRO A 68 11.03 -5.07 -8.59
N ALA A 69 11.62 -6.25 -8.81
CA ALA A 69 11.14 -7.20 -9.81
C ALA A 69 9.79 -7.82 -9.41
N ALA A 70 9.64 -8.15 -8.13
CA ALA A 70 8.38 -8.54 -7.48
C ALA A 70 8.57 -8.45 -5.96
N LEU A 71 7.71 -7.70 -5.27
CA LEU A 71 7.64 -7.71 -3.81
C LEU A 71 6.28 -8.27 -3.40
N PRO A 72 6.24 -9.40 -2.69
CA PRO A 72 5.01 -9.88 -2.06
C PRO A 72 4.41 -8.84 -1.12
N VAL A 73 3.08 -8.90 -0.93
CA VAL A 73 2.39 -8.15 0.12
C VAL A 73 3.01 -8.50 1.47
N GLY A 74 3.37 -7.49 2.25
CA GLY A 74 4.07 -7.71 3.50
C GLY A 74 4.67 -6.46 4.13
N HIS A 75 5.34 -6.69 5.26
CA HIS A 75 6.11 -5.69 5.98
C HIS A 75 7.59 -5.85 5.66
N TYR A 76 8.23 -4.72 5.38
CA TYR A 76 9.63 -4.60 5.00
C TYR A 76 10.25 -3.46 5.80
N PHE A 77 11.57 -3.46 5.82
CA PHE A 77 12.40 -2.45 6.47
C PHE A 77 13.34 -1.84 5.44
N VAL A 78 13.46 -0.52 5.48
CA VAL A 78 14.48 0.21 4.73
C VAL A 78 15.51 0.68 5.73
N GLU A 79 16.72 0.18 5.64
CA GLU A 79 17.83 0.64 6.46
C GLU A 79 18.71 1.59 5.65
N TYR A 80 18.98 2.76 6.23
CA TYR A 80 19.86 3.77 5.66
C TYR A 80 21.18 3.79 6.43
N ALA A 81 22.28 3.65 5.71
CA ALA A 81 23.63 3.77 6.26
C ALA A 81 24.30 5.03 5.69
N LEU A 82 24.65 5.95 6.57
CA LEU A 82 25.28 7.22 6.23
C LEU A 82 26.64 7.33 6.93
N VAL A 83 27.66 7.77 6.21
CA VAL A 83 28.99 8.05 6.79
C VAL A 83 29.42 9.44 6.37
N ASP A 84 29.79 10.24 7.36
CA ASP A 84 30.32 11.58 7.17
C ASP A 84 31.76 11.56 6.63
N SER A 85 32.19 12.69 6.08
CA SER A 85 33.59 13.00 5.79
C SER A 85 34.54 12.80 6.97
N ASP A 86 34.06 13.05 8.20
CA ASP A 86 34.83 12.83 9.43
C ASP A 86 34.78 11.37 9.93
N GLY A 87 34.15 10.46 9.18
CA GLY A 87 34.05 9.03 9.50
C GLY A 87 32.95 8.66 10.49
N VAL A 88 32.17 9.63 10.98
CA VAL A 88 31.00 9.38 11.84
C VAL A 88 29.93 8.64 11.04
N SER A 89 29.50 7.49 11.56
CA SER A 89 28.46 6.66 10.96
C SER A 89 27.10 6.86 11.63
N PHE A 90 26.03 6.85 10.83
CA PHE A 90 24.65 6.85 11.29
C PHE A 90 23.88 5.76 10.55
N VAL A 91 23.05 5.02 11.30
CA VAL A 91 22.16 3.99 10.76
C VAL A 91 20.76 4.25 11.30
N ASP A 92 19.77 4.22 10.41
CA ASP A 92 18.36 4.36 10.76
C ASP A 92 17.50 3.41 9.93
N VAL A 93 16.33 3.05 10.45
CA VAL A 93 15.43 2.06 9.86
C VAL A 93 14.03 2.64 9.75
N GLU A 94 13.44 2.55 8.57
CA GLU A 94 12.06 2.94 8.29
C GLU A 94 11.20 1.72 7.93
N ASP A 95 9.94 1.73 8.38
CA ASP A 95 8.95 0.72 8.00
C ASP A 95 8.43 0.99 6.57
N MET A 96 8.37 -0.08 5.76
CA MET A 96 7.71 -0.08 4.46
C MET A 96 6.67 -1.19 4.40
N VAL A 97 5.45 -0.86 3.99
CA VAL A 97 4.37 -1.84 3.82
C VAL A 97 3.99 -1.93 2.35
N VAL A 98 4.07 -3.14 1.81
CA VAL A 98 3.60 -3.46 0.45
C VAL A 98 2.20 -4.02 0.57
N GLN A 99 1.25 -3.40 -0.13
CA GLN A 99 -0.16 -3.79 -0.12
C GLN A 99 -0.70 -4.01 -1.53
N ASP A 100 -1.61 -4.97 -1.66
CA ASP A 100 -2.39 -5.16 -2.89
C ASP A 100 -3.73 -4.43 -2.75
N PHE A 101 -3.80 -3.25 -3.37
CA PHE A 101 -5.00 -2.42 -3.35
C PHE A 101 -6.16 -3.01 -4.17
N ALA A 102 -5.89 -3.85 -5.17
CA ALA A 102 -6.95 -4.47 -5.97
C ALA A 102 -7.65 -5.55 -5.14
N LEU A 103 -6.87 -6.44 -4.51
CA LEU A 103 -7.40 -7.44 -3.59
C LEU A 103 -8.15 -6.80 -2.42
N GLN A 104 -7.66 -5.67 -1.89
CA GLN A 104 -8.33 -4.99 -0.78
C GLN A 104 -9.70 -4.41 -1.18
N ALA A 105 -9.83 -3.87 -2.39
CA ALA A 105 -11.10 -3.38 -2.92
C ALA A 105 -12.10 -4.54 -3.14
N ASP A 106 -11.63 -5.68 -3.67
CA ASP A 106 -12.46 -6.86 -3.88
C ASP A 106 -12.95 -7.44 -2.54
N VAL A 107 -12.09 -7.52 -1.53
CA VAL A 107 -12.48 -7.96 -0.18
C VAL A 107 -13.49 -7.00 0.46
N ALA A 108 -13.35 -5.70 0.25
CA ALA A 108 -14.32 -4.72 0.74
C ALA A 108 -15.69 -4.90 0.08
N LEU A 109 -15.72 -5.15 -1.24
CA LEU A 109 -16.95 -5.46 -1.97
C LEU A 109 -17.60 -6.75 -1.48
N ILE A 110 -16.81 -7.83 -1.33
CA ILE A 110 -17.30 -9.12 -0.81
C ILE A 110 -17.92 -8.93 0.57
N LYS A 111 -17.23 -8.24 1.49
CA LYS A 111 -17.77 -7.97 2.84
C LYS A 111 -19.07 -7.16 2.78
N ALA A 112 -19.14 -6.14 1.93
CA ALA A 112 -20.35 -5.35 1.77
C ALA A 112 -21.52 -6.21 1.25
N VAL A 113 -21.26 -7.14 0.33
CA VAL A 113 -22.26 -8.09 -0.19
C VAL A 113 -22.68 -9.13 0.86
N GLU A 114 -21.73 -9.69 1.62
CA GLU A 114 -21.98 -10.82 2.55
C GLU A 114 -22.53 -10.39 3.90
N SER A 115 -22.12 -9.23 4.42
CA SER A 115 -22.48 -8.73 5.75
C SER A 115 -23.34 -7.46 5.72
N GLY A 116 -23.40 -6.77 4.58
CA GLY A 116 -24.12 -5.52 4.44
C GLY A 116 -25.62 -5.68 4.24
N LYS A 117 -26.28 -4.53 4.09
CA LYS A 117 -27.70 -4.47 3.77
C LYS A 117 -27.90 -4.86 2.32
N TRP A 118 -28.91 -5.68 2.07
CA TRP A 118 -29.44 -5.88 0.72
C TRP A 118 -30.95 -5.99 0.75
N GLU A 119 -31.59 -5.61 -0.35
CA GLU A 119 -33.03 -5.71 -0.53
C GLU A 119 -33.38 -6.29 -1.89
N ILE A 120 -34.50 -6.99 -1.95
CA ILE A 120 -35.15 -7.37 -3.20
C ILE A 120 -36.40 -6.50 -3.35
N SER A 121 -36.44 -5.67 -4.39
CA SER A 121 -37.53 -4.75 -4.68
C SER A 121 -37.68 -4.57 -6.18
N ASN A 122 -38.92 -4.54 -6.69
CA ASN A 122 -39.22 -4.33 -8.11
C ASN A 122 -38.41 -5.23 -9.07
N ASN A 123 -38.38 -6.54 -8.79
CA ASN A 123 -37.65 -7.54 -9.58
C ASN A 123 -36.13 -7.29 -9.61
N GLN A 124 -35.60 -6.59 -8.62
CA GLN A 124 -34.18 -6.27 -8.53
C GLN A 124 -33.63 -6.62 -7.16
N MET A 125 -32.42 -7.17 -7.12
CA MET A 125 -31.62 -7.29 -5.92
C MET A 125 -30.65 -6.11 -5.86
N VAL A 126 -30.71 -5.34 -4.78
CA VAL A 126 -29.87 -4.17 -4.56
C VAL A 126 -29.01 -4.39 -3.31
N PHE A 127 -27.70 -4.24 -3.46
CA PHE A 127 -26.74 -4.28 -2.36
C PHE A 127 -26.33 -2.86 -1.98
N TYR A 128 -26.12 -2.64 -0.69
CA TYR A 128 -25.67 -1.37 -0.16
C TYR A 128 -24.35 -1.53 0.60
N ASP A 129 -23.55 -0.47 0.60
CA ASP A 129 -22.41 -0.36 1.50
C ASP A 129 -22.84 0.00 2.94
N THR A 130 -21.86 0.16 3.83
CA THR A 130 -22.09 0.52 5.24
C THR A 130 -22.61 1.94 5.44
N SER A 131 -22.50 2.81 4.43
CA SER A 131 -23.07 4.16 4.44
C SER A 131 -24.52 4.20 3.96
N GLY A 132 -25.01 3.10 3.38
CA GLY A 132 -26.32 2.99 2.76
C GLY A 132 -26.35 3.38 1.28
N ALA A 133 -25.19 3.59 0.65
CA ALA A 133 -25.10 3.84 -0.79
C ALA A 133 -25.20 2.51 -1.57
N GLU A 134 -25.85 2.55 -2.73
CA GLU A 134 -25.97 1.39 -3.61
C GLU A 134 -24.63 1.05 -4.25
N ILE A 135 -24.24 -0.22 -4.19
CA ILE A 135 -22.97 -0.72 -4.78
C ILE A 135 -23.19 -1.66 -5.95
N LEU A 136 -24.29 -2.44 -5.95
CA LEU A 136 -24.61 -3.40 -6.99
C LEU A 136 -26.12 -3.54 -7.13
N ARG A 137 -26.58 -3.70 -8.37
CA ARG A 137 -27.99 -3.98 -8.71
C ARG A 137 -28.07 -5.08 -9.76
N PHE A 138 -28.91 -6.07 -9.50
CA PHE A 138 -29.17 -7.18 -10.41
C PHE A 138 -30.65 -7.26 -10.73
N ASN A 139 -30.99 -7.46 -12.00
CA ASN A 139 -32.35 -7.85 -12.39
C ASN A 139 -32.56 -9.34 -12.06
N LEU A 140 -33.71 -9.66 -11.50
CA LEU A 140 -34.12 -11.00 -11.15
C LEU A 140 -35.09 -11.51 -12.21
N PHE A 141 -34.74 -12.65 -12.81
CA PHE A 141 -35.55 -13.34 -13.78
C PHE A 141 -35.89 -14.73 -13.26
N ASP A 142 -37.03 -15.26 -13.68
CA ASP A 142 -37.39 -16.64 -13.41
C ASP A 142 -36.63 -17.61 -14.33
N ILE A 143 -36.96 -18.91 -14.23
CA ILE A 143 -36.33 -19.96 -15.04
C ILE A 143 -36.56 -19.80 -16.55
N ASN A 144 -37.58 -19.03 -16.95
CA ASN A 144 -37.93 -18.79 -18.35
C ASN A 144 -37.32 -17.46 -18.87
N GLY A 145 -36.64 -16.70 -18.01
CA GLY A 145 -36.10 -15.39 -18.34
C GLY A 145 -37.11 -14.24 -18.20
N ASP A 146 -38.29 -14.51 -17.62
CA ASP A 146 -39.30 -13.47 -17.38
C ASP A 146 -38.96 -12.71 -16.08
N PRO A 147 -39.11 -11.38 -16.03
CA PRO A 147 -38.90 -10.62 -14.81
C PRO A 147 -39.78 -11.17 -13.68
N THR A 148 -39.21 -11.33 -12.48
CA THR A 148 -39.93 -11.88 -11.33
C THR A 148 -41.00 -10.92 -10.81
N ASN A 149 -42.18 -10.88 -11.44
CA ASN A 149 -43.28 -9.91 -11.22
C ASN A 149 -43.95 -9.96 -9.83
N GLY A 150 -43.19 -9.79 -8.75
CA GLY A 150 -43.66 -10.02 -7.38
C GLY A 150 -43.37 -8.86 -6.43
N ILE A 151 -44.42 -8.41 -5.75
CA ILE A 151 -44.40 -7.46 -4.61
C ILE A 151 -43.93 -8.21 -3.35
N ASN A 152 -42.77 -8.88 -3.40
CA ASN A 152 -42.20 -9.60 -2.26
C ASN A 152 -40.90 -8.92 -1.84
N MET A 153 -41.01 -8.03 -0.85
CA MET A 153 -39.88 -7.29 -0.30
C MET A 153 -39.17 -8.13 0.76
N TYR A 154 -38.11 -8.84 0.33
CA TYR A 154 -37.17 -9.48 1.25
C TYR A 154 -36.02 -8.53 1.51
N LYS A 155 -35.78 -8.21 2.79
CA LYS A 155 -34.67 -7.37 3.21
C LYS A 155 -33.81 -8.09 4.24
N ARG A 156 -32.50 -7.89 4.15
CA ARG A 156 -31.55 -8.24 5.20
C ARG A 156 -30.95 -6.96 5.74
N GLU A 157 -31.05 -6.80 7.05
CA GLU A 157 -30.31 -5.75 7.77
C GLU A 157 -29.03 -6.37 8.35
N PRO A 158 -27.95 -5.59 8.52
CA PRO A 158 -26.81 -6.01 9.33
C PRO A 158 -27.28 -6.29 10.76
N VAL A 159 -26.72 -7.32 11.40
CA VAL A 159 -26.95 -7.64 12.81
C VAL A 159 -25.88 -6.99 13.68
#